data_AF-A0A420E1N2-F1
#
_entry.id   AF-A0A420E1N2-F1
#
_cell.length_a   1.000
_cell.length_b   1.000
_cell.length_c   1.000
_cell.angle_alpha   90.00
_cell.angle_beta   90.00
_cell.angle_gamma   90.00
#
_symmetry.space_group_name_H-M   'P 1'
#
loop_
_entity.id
_entity.type
_entity.pdbx_description
1 polymer ?
#
loop_
_entity_poly.entity_id
_entity_poly.type
_entity_poly.pdbx_seq_one_letter_code
_entity_poly.pdbx_strand_id
1 'polypeptide(L)' 'MLEIVLQFFREILMVIPGAFIRWVFLSKEKKLKEVILEESPYNYILSYMFIGVLVFIIVFFK' A
#
# COMPACT_ATOMS: atom_id res chain seq x y z
N MET A 1 -18.19 -9.24 -11.72
CA MET A 1 -16.88 -9.43 -12.41
C MET A 1 -16.05 -8.16 -12.36
N LEU A 2 -16.48 -7.06 -12.99
CA LEU A 2 -15.72 -5.79 -12.99
C LEU A 2 -15.42 -5.25 -11.58
N GLU A 3 -16.40 -5.26 -10.68
CA GLU A 3 -16.24 -4.78 -9.29
C GLU A 3 -15.17 -5.55 -8.51
N ILE A 4 -15.12 -6.87 -8.67
CA ILE A 4 -14.13 -7.73 -8.01
C ILE A 4 -12.73 -7.39 -8.50
N VAL A 5 -12.58 -7.16 -9.82
CA VAL A 5 -11.32 -6.76 -10.43
C VAL A 5 -10.88 -5.40 -9.90
N LEU A 6 -11.79 -4.42 -9.83
CA LEU A 6 -11.50 -3.09 -9.30
C LEU A 6 -11.11 -3.13 -7.82
N GLN A 7 -11.79 -3.94 -7.02
CA GLN A 7 -11.47 -4.12 -5.60
C GLN A 7 -10.09 -4.76 -5.43
N PHE A 8 -9.76 -5.78 -6.23
CA PHE A 8 -8.45 -6.40 -6.23
C PHE A 8 -7.32 -5.40 -6.53
N PHE A 9 -7.48 -4.58 -7.58
CA PHE A 9 -6.50 -3.54 -7.90
C PHE A 9 -6.41 -2.47 -6.83
N ARG A 10 -7.53 -2.08 -6.23
CA ARG A 10 -7.54 -1.13 -5.10
C ARG A 10 -6.73 -1.69 -3.93
N GLU A 11 -6.89 -2.95 -3.56
CA GLU A 11 -6.12 -3.52 -2.45
C GLU A 11 -4.63 -3.60 -2.77
N ILE A 12 -4.26 -4.13 -3.93
CA ILE A 12 -2.85 -4.32 -4.31
C ILE A 12 -2.11 -3.01 -4.51
N LEU A 13 -2.76 -1.99 -5.06
CA LEU A 13 -2.09 -0.72 -5.35
C LEU A 13 -2.21 0.26 -4.20
N MET A 14 -3.35 0.31 -3.51
CA MET A 14 -3.62 1.40 -2.57
C MET A 14 -3.54 0.98 -1.10
N VAL A 15 -3.65 -0.31 -0.77
CA VAL A 15 -3.73 -0.76 0.63
C VAL A 15 -2.48 -1.54 1.03
N ILE A 16 -2.15 -2.60 0.30
CA ILE A 16 -1.09 -3.54 0.65
C ILE A 16 0.30 -2.87 0.73
N PRO A 17 0.72 -2.00 -0.20
CA PRO A 17 2.07 -1.42 -0.17
C PRO A 17 2.29 -0.56 1.07
N GLY A 18 1.35 0.33 1.38
CA GLY A 18 1.43 1.18 2.55
C GLY A 18 1.21 0.43 3.85
N ALA A 19 0.36 -0.62 3.87
CA ALA A 19 0.25 -1.52 5.01
C ALA A 19 1.57 -2.26 5.27
N PHE A 20 2.28 -2.68 4.22
CA PHE A 20 3.60 -3.29 4.32
C PHE A 20 4.63 -2.31 4.90
N ILE A 21 4.67 -1.07 4.39
CA ILE A 21 5.55 -0.02 4.93
C ILE A 21 5.22 0.25 6.41
N ARG A 22 3.93 0.42 6.74
CA ARG A 22 3.48 0.64 8.11
C ARG A 22 3.86 -0.51 9.03
N TRP A 23 3.71 -1.75 8.56
CA TRP A 23 4.10 -2.94 9.30
C TRP A 23 5.61 -2.97 9.59
N VAL A 24 6.44 -2.74 8.56
CA VAL A 24 7.91 -2.77 8.67
C VAL A 24 8.42 -1.68 9.61
N PHE A 25 7.86 -0.47 9.58
CA PHE A 25 8.42 0.67 10.32
C PHE A 25 7.71 0.98 11.65
N LEU A 26 6.40 0.75 11.74
CA LEU A 26 5.56 1.30 12.82
C LEU A 26 4.75 0.24 13.60
N SER A 27 4.60 -0.97 13.08
CA SER A 27 3.72 -1.98 13.66
C SER A 27 4.35 -3.38 13.67
N LYS A 28 5.64 -3.45 14.01
CA LYS A 28 6.43 -4.70 14.03
C LYS A 28 5.89 -5.77 14.97
N GLU A 29 5.13 -5.37 15.99
CA GLU A 29 4.50 -6.27 16.96
C GLU A 29 3.24 -6.97 16.42
N LYS A 30 2.64 -6.42 15.35
CA LYS A 30 1.44 -6.98 14.71
C LYS A 30 1.83 -7.85 13.53
N LYS A 31 0.97 -8.78 13.14
CA LYS A 31 1.11 -9.49 11.87
C LYS A 31 0.71 -8.58 10.71
N LEU A 32 1.37 -8.71 9.56
CA LEU A 32 1.00 -7.93 8.36
C LEU A 32 -0.50 -8.00 8.03
N LYS A 33 -1.11 -9.18 8.19
CA LYS A 33 -2.56 -9.37 8.00
C LYS A 33 -3.39 -8.46 8.91
N GLU A 34 -3.00 -8.30 10.18
CA GLU A 34 -3.69 -7.42 11.13
C GLU A 34 -3.55 -5.95 10.72
N VAL A 35 -2.37 -5.56 10.23
CA VAL A 35 -2.09 -4.21 9.73
C VAL A 35 -2.89 -3.88 8.46
N ILE A 36 -3.15 -4.86 7.60
CA ILE A 36 -4.00 -4.72 6.42
C ILE A 36 -5.48 -4.57 6.82
N LEU A 37 -5.96 -5.44 7.72
CA LEU A 37 -7.36 -5.48 8.16
C LEU A 37 -7.80 -4.27 9.00
N GLU A 38 -6.86 -3.52 9.58
CA GLU A 38 -7.17 -2.28 10.30
C GLU A 38 -7.69 -1.14 9.40
N GLU A 39 -7.64 -1.29 8.06
CA GLU A 39 -8.13 -0.30 7.08
C GLU A 39 -7.69 1.14 7.38
N SER A 40 -6.49 1.31 7.91
CA SER A 40 -6.02 2.62 8.36
C SER A 40 -5.82 3.58 7.18
N PRO A 41 -6.24 4.87 7.28
CA PRO A 41 -5.95 5.90 6.29
C PRO A 41 -4.45 6.00 5.94
N TYR A 42 -3.58 5.69 6.91
CA TYR A 42 -2.13 5.69 6.72
C TYR A 42 -1.66 4.65 5.69
N ASN A 43 -2.36 3.52 5.53
CA ASN A 43 -2.03 2.54 4.51
C ASN A 43 -2.20 3.15 3.10
N TYR A 44 -3.23 3.98 2.89
CA TYR A 44 -3.47 4.66 1.62
C TYR A 44 -2.43 5.75 1.33
N ILE A 45 -2.13 6.58 2.34
CA ILE A 45 -1.16 7.66 2.21
C ILE A 45 0.23 7.10 1.89
N LEU A 46 0.67 6.08 2.63
CA LEU A 46 1.97 5.45 2.42
C LEU A 46 2.05 4.74 1.06
N SER A 47 0.98 4.08 0.61
CA SER A 47 0.93 3.49 -0.73
C SER A 47 1.09 4.56 -1.81
N TYR A 48 0.39 5.69 -1.68
CA TYR A 48 0.45 6.77 -2.66
C TYR A 48 1.84 7.40 -2.72
N MET A 49 2.46 7.67 -1.57
CA MET A 49 3.83 8.18 -1.50
C MET A 49 4.83 7.20 -2.12
N PHE A 50 4.70 5.91 -1.80
CA PHE A 50 5.59 4.88 -2.32
C PHE A 50 5.49 4.73 -3.83
N ILE A 51 4.26 4.64 -4.37
CA ILE A 51 4.02 4.55 -5.81
C ILE A 51 4.50 5.83 -6.50
N GLY A 52 4.23 7.01 -5.93
CA GLY A 52 4.70 8.28 -6.48
C GLY A 52 6.22 8.35 -6.60
N VAL A 53 6.94 7.91 -5.58
CA VAL A 53 8.42 7.82 -5.61
C VAL A 53 8.89 6.80 -6.64
N LEU A 54 8.25 5.63 -6.72
CA LEU A 54 8.57 4.61 -7.73
C LEU A 54 8.41 5.14 -9.16
N VAL A 55 7.29 5.80 -9.45
CA VAL A 55 7.02 6.42 -10.75
C VAL A 55 8.03 7.52 -11.04
N PHE A 56 8.33 8.37 -10.07
CA PHE A 56 9.36 9.40 -10.21
C PHE A 56 10.72 8.79 -10.57
N ILE A 57 11.15 7.76 -9.85
CA ILE A 57 12.43 7.08 -10.14
C ILE A 57 12.42 6.50 -11.55
N ILE A 58 11.35 5.80 -11.94
CA ILE A 58 11.24 5.20 -13.28
C ILE A 58 11.22 6.24 -14.40
N VAL A 59 10.60 7.40 -14.19
CA VAL A 59 10.49 8.43 -15.22
C VAL A 59 11.78 9.24 -15.38
N PHE A 60 12.46 9.54 -14.27
CA PHE A 60 13.61 10.45 -14.28
C PHE A 60 14.97 9.76 -14.38
N PHE A 61 15.08 8.50 -13.95
CA PHE A 61 16.35 7.75 -13.93
C PHE A 61 16.41 6.62 -14.96
N LYS A 62 15.48 6.61 -15.92
CA LYS A 62 15.45 5.69 -17.07
C LYS A 62 15.88 6.43 -18.32
#